data_AF-A0A523UDW8-F1
#
_entry.id   AF-A0A523UDW8-F1
#
_cell.length_a   1.000
_cell.length_b   1.000
_cell.length_c   1.000
_cell.angle_alpha   90.00
_cell.angle_beta   90.00
_cell.angle_gamma   90.00
#
_symmetry.space_group_name_H-M   'P 1'
#
loop_
_entity.id
_entity.type
_entity.pdbx_description
1 polymer ?
#
loop_
_entity_poly.entity_id
_entity_poly.type
_entity_poly.pdbx_seq_one_letter_code
_entity_poly.pdbx_strand_id
1 'polypeptide(L)'
;MMRSKELTGKVVKKLFGFLKAPILKKILNLTNSFIEGLNVLRQRKEILIVSSLSLLVWAFEGTTFYLGAKALNLSLSYPQAYLTLVIVALGLMVPSSPAFVGVYEYFCITALALFAIDKSLALSYAVLLHFLQFSLLVSIGLFFLWKENLSLWKLKKEVSDYSS
;
A
#
# COMPACT_ATOMS: atom_id res chain seq x y z
N MET A 1 10.93 -1.38 -28.95
CA MET A 1 9.82 -0.71 -28.22
C MET A 1 8.52 -0.71 -29.03
N MET A 2 8.57 -0.40 -30.33
CA MET A 2 7.39 -0.44 -31.23
C MET A 2 6.74 -1.83 -31.33
N ARG A 3 7.53 -2.90 -31.36
CA ARG A 3 7.03 -4.29 -31.55
C ARG A 3 6.13 -4.81 -30.43
N SER A 4 6.33 -4.43 -29.15
CA SER A 4 5.45 -4.88 -28.05
C SER A 4 4.14 -4.08 -27.99
N LYS A 5 4.19 -2.75 -28.22
CA LYS A 5 2.98 -1.90 -28.31
C LYS A 5 2.13 -2.31 -29.52
N GLU A 6 2.74 -2.65 -30.66
CA GLU A 6 2.02 -3.18 -31.83
C GLU A 6 1.37 -4.55 -31.60
N LEU A 7 2.11 -5.52 -31.02
CA LEU A 7 1.54 -6.84 -30.70
C LEU A 7 0.38 -6.72 -29.71
N THR A 8 0.54 -5.88 -28.69
CA THR A 8 -0.50 -5.61 -27.69
C THR A 8 -1.73 -5.00 -28.34
N GLY A 9 -1.55 -3.98 -29.18
CA GLY A 9 -2.65 -3.36 -29.91
C GLY A 9 -3.42 -4.35 -30.79
N LYS A 10 -2.70 -5.28 -31.44
CA LYS A 10 -3.30 -6.35 -32.25
C LYS A 10 -4.07 -7.37 -31.39
N VAL A 11 -3.51 -7.81 -30.26
CA VAL A 11 -4.15 -8.76 -29.33
C VAL A 11 -5.39 -8.14 -28.69
N VAL A 12 -5.30 -6.90 -28.19
CA VAL A 12 -6.43 -6.18 -27.58
C VAL A 12 -7.54 -5.95 -28.59
N LYS A 13 -7.23 -5.53 -29.83
CA LYS A 13 -8.24 -5.39 -30.89
C LYS A 13 -8.86 -6.73 -31.30
N LYS A 14 -8.10 -7.82 -31.28
CA LYS A 14 -8.61 -9.16 -31.60
C LYS A 14 -9.53 -9.69 -30.51
N LEU A 15 -9.19 -9.49 -29.24
CA LEU A 15 -9.97 -9.96 -28.09
C LEU A 15 -11.17 -9.06 -27.77
N PHE A 16 -11.07 -7.76 -27.99
CA PHE A 16 -12.06 -6.76 -27.57
C PHE A 16 -12.63 -5.93 -28.74
N GLY A 17 -12.43 -6.37 -29.98
CA GLY A 17 -12.87 -5.66 -31.18
C GLY A 17 -14.39 -5.53 -31.33
N PHE A 18 -15.16 -6.32 -30.58
CA PHE A 18 -16.62 -6.24 -30.52
C PHE A 18 -17.13 -5.10 -29.59
N LEU A 19 -16.25 -4.47 -28.81
CA LEU A 19 -16.61 -3.38 -27.91
C LEU A 19 -16.70 -2.03 -28.64
N LYS A 20 -17.52 -1.12 -28.10
CA LYS A 20 -17.66 0.25 -28.63
C LYS A 20 -16.30 0.98 -28.63
N ALA A 21 -16.06 1.79 -29.65
CA ALA A 21 -14.83 2.57 -29.86
C ALA A 21 -14.28 3.31 -28.61
N PRO A 22 -15.08 4.01 -27.77
CA PRO A 22 -14.57 4.67 -26.58
C PRO A 22 -14.03 3.69 -25.51
N ILE A 23 -14.67 2.52 -25.37
CA ILE A 23 -14.25 1.48 -24.42
C ILE A 23 -12.96 0.84 -24.89
N LEU A 24 -12.87 0.50 -26.19
CA LEU A 24 -11.66 -0.07 -26.79
C LEU A 24 -10.45 0.88 -26.67
N LYS A 25 -10.66 2.18 -26.89
CA LYS A 25 -9.62 3.20 -26.71
C LYS A 25 -9.16 3.30 -25.25
N LYS A 26 -10.10 3.22 -24.30
CA LYS A 26 -9.78 3.23 -22.86
C LYS A 26 -8.98 1.98 -22.45
N ILE A 27 -9.38 0.79 -22.91
CA ILE A 27 -8.65 -0.46 -22.66
C ILE A 27 -7.23 -0.39 -23.24
N LEU A 28 -7.09 0.05 -24.51
CA LEU A 28 -5.78 0.20 -25.16
C LEU A 28 -4.86 1.16 -24.39
N ASN A 29 -5.40 2.30 -23.92
CA ASN A 29 -4.64 3.24 -23.11
C ASN A 29 -4.20 2.60 -21.79
N LEU A 30 -5.11 1.90 -21.09
CA LEU A 30 -4.80 1.21 -19.84
C LEU A 30 -3.69 0.15 -20.03
N THR A 31 -3.79 -0.66 -21.09
CA THR A 31 -2.80 -1.70 -21.38
C THR A 31 -1.45 -1.10 -21.77
N ASN A 32 -1.44 0.00 -22.53
CA ASN A 32 -0.21 0.70 -22.88
C ASN A 32 0.48 1.27 -21.63
N SER A 33 -0.26 1.95 -20.75
CA SER A 33 0.28 2.46 -19.48
C SER A 33 0.77 1.33 -18.58
N PHE A 34 0.06 0.20 -18.53
CA PHE A 34 0.48 -0.98 -17.77
C PHE A 34 1.81 -1.55 -18.30
N ILE A 35 1.94 -1.76 -19.62
CA ILE A 35 3.18 -2.24 -20.24
C ILE A 35 4.33 -1.26 -20.04
N GLU A 36 4.03 0.04 -20.06
CA GLU A 36 5.01 1.09 -19.80
C GLU A 36 5.51 1.03 -18.36
N GLY A 37 4.63 0.78 -17.38
CA GLY A 37 5.00 0.49 -15.99
C GLY A 37 5.81 -0.80 -15.84
N LEU A 38 5.51 -1.83 -16.63
CA LEU A 38 6.30 -3.07 -16.66
C LEU A 38 7.71 -2.89 -17.28
N ASN A 39 8.02 -1.76 -17.91
CA ASN A 39 9.39 -1.52 -18.39
C ASN A 39 10.39 -1.43 -17.23
N VAL A 40 9.96 -1.08 -16.02
CA VAL A 40 10.81 -1.12 -14.81
C VAL A 40 11.30 -2.55 -14.52
N LEU A 41 10.54 -3.56 -14.95
CA LEU A 41 10.90 -4.97 -14.81
C LEU A 41 11.92 -5.45 -15.87
N ARG A 42 12.30 -4.60 -16.83
CA ARG A 42 13.32 -4.98 -17.83
C ARG A 42 14.73 -4.84 -17.30
N GLN A 43 14.95 -3.94 -16.33
CA GLN A 43 16.25 -3.75 -15.73
C GLN A 43 16.36 -4.63 -14.48
N ARG A 44 17.16 -5.71 -14.59
CA ARG A 44 17.42 -6.62 -13.46
C ARG A 44 17.87 -5.87 -12.20
N LYS A 45 18.67 -4.80 -12.37
CA LYS A 45 19.13 -3.94 -11.28
C LYS A 45 17.97 -3.23 -10.58
N GLU A 46 17.02 -2.66 -11.31
CA GLU A 46 15.86 -1.96 -10.73
C GLU A 46 14.96 -2.93 -9.97
N ILE A 47 14.69 -4.12 -10.52
CA ILE A 47 13.95 -5.18 -9.82
C ILE A 47 14.64 -5.54 -8.50
N LEU A 48 15.95 -5.77 -8.53
CA LEU A 48 16.70 -6.14 -7.33
C LEU A 48 16.64 -5.03 -6.27
N ILE A 49 16.79 -3.77 -6.67
CA ILE A 49 16.69 -2.63 -5.75
C ILE A 49 15.30 -2.56 -5.12
N VAL A 50 14.23 -2.56 -5.93
CA VAL A 50 12.85 -2.46 -5.44
C VAL A 50 12.49 -3.65 -4.55
N SER A 51 12.90 -4.86 -4.93
CA SER A 51 12.65 -6.07 -4.13
C SER A 51 13.40 -6.01 -2.80
N SER A 52 14.65 -5.56 -2.80
CA SER A 52 15.47 -5.43 -1.59
C SER A 52 14.89 -4.36 -0.65
N LEU A 53 14.52 -3.20 -1.19
CA LEU A 53 13.87 -2.14 -0.43
C LEU A 53 12.53 -2.62 0.15
N SER A 54 11.74 -3.36 -0.62
CA SER A 54 10.48 -3.94 -0.14
C SER A 54 10.73 -4.91 1.01
N LEU A 55 11.68 -5.84 0.86
CA LEU A 55 12.05 -6.77 1.93
C LEU A 55 12.51 -6.04 3.20
N LEU A 56 13.28 -4.95 3.06
CA LEU A 56 13.69 -4.11 4.19
C LEU A 56 12.50 -3.43 4.87
N VAL A 57 11.55 -2.89 4.10
CA VAL A 57 10.31 -2.31 4.65
C VAL A 57 9.54 -3.35 5.44
N TRP A 58 9.32 -4.54 4.88
CA TRP A 58 8.64 -5.64 5.58
C TRP A 58 9.41 -6.10 6.82
N ALA A 59 10.74 -6.11 6.77
CA ALA A 59 11.58 -6.46 7.91
C ALA A 59 11.41 -5.45 9.06
N PHE A 60 11.40 -4.16 8.76
CA PHE A 60 11.18 -3.10 9.75
C PHE A 60 9.75 -3.08 10.28
N GLU A 61 8.75 -3.27 9.43
CA GLU A 61 7.33 -3.39 9.82
C GLU A 61 7.14 -4.53 10.81
N GLY A 62 7.58 -5.75 10.47
CA GLY A 62 7.38 -6.90 11.34
C GLY A 62 8.16 -6.78 12.65
N THR A 63 9.35 -6.18 12.61
CA THR A 63 10.11 -5.84 13.82
C THR A 63 9.39 -4.80 14.68
N THR A 64 8.75 -3.79 14.07
CA THR A 64 7.95 -2.79 14.79
C THR A 64 6.76 -3.44 15.51
N PHE A 65 6.06 -4.37 14.84
CA PHE A 65 5.00 -5.15 15.48
C PHE A 65 5.53 -5.94 16.67
N TYR A 66 6.66 -6.63 16.51
CA TYR A 66 7.27 -7.40 17.59
C TYR A 66 7.70 -6.52 18.77
N LEU A 67 8.37 -5.40 18.51
CA LEU A 67 8.82 -4.47 19.55
C LEU A 67 7.64 -3.80 20.26
N GLY A 68 6.57 -3.45 19.54
CA GLY A 68 5.33 -2.96 20.15
C GLY A 68 4.72 -3.99 21.10
N ALA A 69 4.78 -5.28 20.75
CA ALA A 69 4.27 -6.34 21.61
C ALA A 69 5.12 -6.45 22.88
N LYS A 70 6.45 -6.31 22.77
CA LYS A 70 7.35 -6.25 23.93
C LYS A 70 7.13 -5.01 24.79
N ALA A 71 6.84 -3.85 24.20
CA ALA A 71 6.55 -2.62 24.94
C ALA A 71 5.31 -2.76 25.85
N LEU A 72 4.35 -3.61 25.48
CA LEU A 72 3.15 -3.90 26.27
C LEU A 72 3.24 -5.24 27.02
N ASN A 73 4.42 -5.85 27.11
CA ASN A 73 4.66 -7.15 27.75
C ASN A 73 3.77 -8.29 27.22
N LEU A 74 3.39 -8.24 25.94
CA LEU A 74 2.63 -9.31 25.30
C LEU A 74 3.54 -10.49 24.97
N SER A 75 3.02 -11.69 25.22
CA SER A 75 3.66 -12.98 24.91
C SER A 75 3.57 -13.33 23.42
N LEU A 76 3.99 -12.42 22.54
CA LEU A 76 4.19 -12.73 21.12
C LEU A 76 5.63 -13.10 20.82
N SER A 77 5.77 -14.19 20.07
CA SER A 77 6.99 -14.53 19.33
C SER A 77 7.13 -13.70 18.06
N TYR A 78 8.34 -13.67 17.49
CA TYR A 78 8.62 -12.92 16.27
C TYR A 78 7.76 -13.37 15.06
N PRO A 79 7.56 -14.69 14.79
CA PRO A 79 6.67 -15.13 13.71
C PRO A 79 5.20 -14.76 13.93
N GLN A 80 4.73 -14.78 15.20
CA GLN A 80 3.36 -14.38 15.52
C GLN A 80 3.14 -12.89 15.24
N ALA A 81 4.12 -12.04 15.55
CA ALA A 81 4.05 -10.61 15.24
C ALA A 81 4.00 -10.35 13.72
N TYR A 82 4.76 -11.11 12.94
CA TYR A 82 4.68 -11.06 11.47
C TYR A 82 3.34 -11.54 10.93
N LEU A 83 2.77 -12.61 11.50
CA LEU A 83 1.44 -13.06 11.09
C LEU A 83 0.39 -11.98 11.37
N THR A 84 0.48 -11.32 12.54
CA THR A 84 -0.37 -10.15 12.87
C THR A 84 -0.22 -9.04 11.84
N LEU A 85 1.02 -8.66 11.50
CA LEU A 85 1.28 -7.67 10.44
C LEU A 85 0.61 -8.05 9.12
N VAL A 86 0.76 -9.31 8.66
CA VAL A 86 0.18 -9.76 7.38
C VAL A 86 -1.34 -9.70 7.41
N ILE A 87 -1.98 -10.13 8.50
CA ILE A 87 -3.45 -10.06 8.64
C ILE A 87 -3.93 -8.60 8.63
N VAL A 88 -3.25 -7.71 9.34
CA VAL A 88 -3.56 -6.27 9.31
C VAL A 88 -3.39 -5.71 7.90
N ALA A 89 -2.28 -5.99 7.23
CA ALA A 89 -1.99 -5.52 5.88
C ALA A 89 -3.06 -5.96 4.86
N LEU A 90 -3.53 -7.21 4.96
CA LEU A 90 -4.65 -7.71 4.15
C LEU A 90 -5.95 -6.94 4.43
N GLY A 91 -6.22 -6.62 5.69
CA GLY A 91 -7.36 -5.80 6.08
C GLY A 91 -7.33 -4.39 5.48
N LEU A 92 -6.16 -3.76 5.46
CA LEU A 92 -5.96 -2.42 4.90
C LEU A 92 -6.14 -2.37 3.36
N MET A 93 -6.10 -3.52 2.68
CA MET A 93 -6.44 -3.59 1.24
C MET A 93 -7.91 -3.26 0.97
N VAL A 94 -8.78 -3.28 1.98
CA VAL A 94 -10.19 -2.88 1.88
C VAL A 94 -10.32 -1.41 2.30
N PRO A 95 -10.33 -0.46 1.35
CA PRO A 95 -10.48 0.97 1.67
C PRO A 95 -11.90 1.22 2.17
N SER A 96 -12.05 1.36 3.49
CA SER A 96 -13.37 1.41 4.14
C SER A 96 -13.54 2.56 5.14
N SER A 97 -12.47 3.12 5.70
CA SER A 97 -12.53 4.27 6.59
C SER A 97 -11.36 5.25 6.39
N PRO A 98 -11.54 6.55 6.68
CA PRO A 98 -10.45 7.53 6.68
C PRO A 98 -9.35 7.10 7.65
N ALA A 99 -8.10 7.15 7.19
CA ALA A 99 -6.92 6.71 7.95
C ALA A 99 -7.02 5.27 8.51
N PHE A 100 -7.93 4.44 8.00
CA PHE A 100 -8.14 3.06 8.45
C PHE A 100 -8.51 2.90 9.94
N VAL A 101 -9.04 3.95 10.56
CA VAL A 101 -9.52 3.90 11.96
C VAL A 101 -10.64 2.87 12.08
N GLY A 102 -10.53 1.99 13.07
CA GLY A 102 -11.41 0.87 13.32
C GLY A 102 -11.05 -0.39 12.52
N VAL A 103 -10.64 -0.24 11.26
CA VAL A 103 -10.24 -1.36 10.39
C VAL A 103 -8.92 -1.95 10.87
N TYR A 104 -7.92 -1.10 11.11
CA TYR A 104 -6.64 -1.52 11.65
C TYR A 104 -6.82 -2.26 12.98
N GLU A 105 -7.57 -1.68 13.91
CA GLU A 105 -7.82 -2.26 15.24
C GLU A 105 -8.56 -3.59 15.14
N TYR A 106 -9.58 -3.67 14.28
CA TYR A 106 -10.34 -4.89 14.09
C TYR A 106 -9.47 -6.06 13.61
N PHE A 107 -8.66 -5.86 12.56
CA PHE A 107 -7.81 -6.92 12.03
C PHE A 107 -6.66 -7.28 12.98
N CYS A 108 -6.11 -6.30 13.70
CA CYS A 108 -5.08 -6.56 14.70
C CYS A 108 -5.62 -7.40 15.87
N ILE A 109 -6.79 -7.03 16.41
CA ILE A 109 -7.47 -7.80 17.47
C ILE A 109 -7.79 -9.22 16.97
N THR A 110 -8.30 -9.35 15.74
CA THR A 110 -8.64 -10.64 15.15
C THR A 110 -7.41 -11.53 15.00
N ALA A 111 -6.27 -10.97 14.56
CA ALA A 111 -5.02 -11.71 14.47
C ALA A 111 -4.51 -12.15 15.85
N LEU A 112 -4.54 -11.26 16.84
CA LEU A 112 -4.09 -11.56 18.20
C LEU A 112 -4.98 -12.56 18.93
N ALA A 113 -6.26 -12.64 18.59
CA ALA A 113 -7.17 -13.66 19.09
C ALA A 113 -6.72 -15.09 18.71
N LEU A 114 -6.02 -15.27 17.58
CA LEU A 114 -5.43 -16.56 17.19
C LEU A 114 -4.37 -17.06 18.18
N PHE A 115 -3.82 -16.16 18.98
CA PHE A 115 -2.79 -16.44 19.99
C PHE A 115 -3.32 -16.32 21.42
N ALA A 116 -4.65 -16.29 21.59
CA ALA A 116 -5.34 -16.16 22.87
C ALA A 116 -4.92 -14.93 23.70
N ILE A 117 -4.52 -13.85 23.03
CA ILE A 117 -4.29 -12.56 23.70
C ILE A 117 -5.63 -11.94 24.07
N ASP A 118 -5.72 -11.42 25.29
CA ASP A 118 -6.92 -10.74 25.77
C ASP A 118 -7.32 -9.57 24.86
N LYS A 119 -8.62 -9.39 24.66
CA LYS A 119 -9.17 -8.38 23.73
C LYS A 119 -8.82 -6.95 24.17
N SER A 120 -8.83 -6.67 25.47
CA SER A 120 -8.47 -5.33 25.98
C SER A 120 -7.01 -5.03 25.70
N LEU A 121 -6.11 -5.98 25.96
CA LEU A 121 -4.69 -5.85 25.65
C LEU A 121 -4.42 -5.74 24.14
N ALA A 122 -5.11 -6.54 23.33
CA ALA A 122 -5.01 -6.50 21.87
C ALA A 122 -5.46 -5.14 21.31
N LEU A 123 -6.53 -4.55 21.86
CA LEU A 123 -6.99 -3.22 21.48
C LEU A 123 -5.96 -2.15 21.87
N SER A 124 -5.42 -2.19 23.09
CA SER A 124 -4.37 -1.25 23.51
C SER A 124 -3.14 -1.32 22.61
N TYR A 125 -2.73 -2.53 22.24
CA TYR A 125 -1.63 -2.75 21.31
C TYR A 125 -1.93 -2.21 19.91
N ALA A 126 -3.10 -2.50 19.37
CA ALA A 126 -3.50 -2.04 18.05
C ALA A 126 -3.56 -0.51 17.97
N VAL A 127 -4.20 0.13 18.96
CA VAL A 127 -4.30 1.60 19.03
C VAL A 127 -2.92 2.24 19.15
N LEU A 128 -2.05 1.69 20.01
CA LEU A 128 -0.69 2.21 20.19
C LEU A 128 0.10 2.17 18.88
N LEU A 129 0.13 1.01 18.21
CA LEU A 129 0.86 0.87 16.95
C LEU A 129 0.28 1.76 15.85
N HIS A 130 -1.04 1.73 15.68
CA HIS A 130 -1.71 2.50 14.65
C HIS A 130 -1.45 4.00 14.83
N PHE A 131 -1.61 4.51 16.06
CA PHE A 131 -1.37 5.90 16.38
C PHE A 131 0.09 6.30 16.11
N LEU A 132 1.07 5.49 16.54
CA LEU A 132 2.48 5.78 16.32
C LEU A 132 2.85 5.77 14.84
N GLN A 133 2.41 4.75 14.09
CA GLN A 133 2.68 4.65 12.65
C GLN A 133 2.03 5.81 11.89
N PHE A 134 0.76 6.08 12.14
CA PHE A 134 0.02 7.14 11.48
C PHE A 134 0.57 8.52 11.82
N SER A 135 0.81 8.82 13.10
CA SER A 135 1.31 10.13 13.53
C SER A 135 2.72 10.40 12.99
N LEU A 136 3.61 9.40 12.99
CA LEU A 136 4.96 9.55 12.44
C LEU A 136 4.91 9.81 10.93
N LEU A 137 4.13 9.02 10.19
CA LEU A 137 3.99 9.18 8.74
C LEU A 137 3.41 10.55 8.37
N VAL A 138 2.33 10.96 9.04
CA VAL A 138 1.68 12.25 8.83
C VAL A 138 2.61 13.40 9.21
N SER A 139 3.31 13.30 10.34
CA SER A 139 4.24 14.35 10.79
C SER A 139 5.38 14.58 9.81
N ILE A 140 5.97 13.49 9.27
CA ILE A 140 7.01 13.59 8.24
C ILE A 140 6.43 14.24 6.97
N GLY A 141 5.26 13.80 6.51
CA GLY A 141 4.61 14.39 5.34
C GLY A 141 4.32 15.88 5.50
N LEU A 142 3.77 16.29 6.65
CA LEU A 142 3.50 17.69 6.99
C LEU A 142 4.79 18.52 7.08
N PHE A 143 5.85 17.95 7.68
CA PHE A 143 7.15 18.61 7.76
C PHE A 143 7.70 18.93 6.36
N PHE A 144 7.65 17.97 5.44
CA PHE A 144 8.12 18.20 4.07
C PHE A 144 7.21 19.14 3.27
N LEU A 145 5.88 19.07 3.45
CA LEU A 145 4.96 20.03 2.84
C LEU A 145 5.27 21.47 3.27
N TRP A 146 5.52 21.66 4.57
CA TRP A 146 5.90 22.97 5.11
C TRP A 146 7.27 23.42 4.59
N LYS A 147 8.28 22.54 4.63
CA LYS A 147 9.64 22.83 4.17
C LYS A 147 9.70 23.24 2.69
N GLU A 148 8.95 22.55 1.84
CA GLU A 148 8.92 22.79 0.39
C GLU A 148 7.91 23.89 -0.01
N ASN A 149 7.27 24.57 0.95
CA ASN A 149 6.23 25.57 0.73
C ASN A 149 5.08 25.08 -0.19
N LEU A 150 4.77 23.79 -0.11
CA LEU A 150 3.71 23.17 -0.90
C LEU A 150 2.35 23.42 -0.24
N SER A 151 1.49 24.16 -0.93
CA SER A 151 0.09 24.33 -0.52
C SER A 151 -0.77 23.19 -1.02
N LEU A 152 -1.46 22.50 -0.11
CA LEU A 152 -2.44 21.45 -0.44
C LEU A 152 -3.53 21.94 -1.40
N TRP A 153 -3.91 23.21 -1.29
CA TRP A 153 -4.90 23.85 -2.18
C TRP A 153 -4.38 24.02 -3.60
N LYS A 154 -3.09 24.34 -3.75
CA LYS A 154 -2.44 24.50 -5.05
C LYS A 154 -2.31 23.14 -5.74
N LEU A 155 -1.89 22.11 -5.01
CA LEU A 155 -1.81 20.73 -5.50
C LEU A 155 -3.18 20.20 -5.94
N LYS A 156 -4.23 20.46 -5.16
CA LYS A 156 -5.60 20.06 -5.53
C LYS A 156 -6.06 20.72 -6.84
N LYS A 157 -5.72 22.00 -7.04
CA LYS A 157 -6.08 22.74 -8.26
C LYS A 157 -5.32 22.21 -9.48
N GLU A 158 -4.01 21.97 -9.36
CA GLU A 158 -3.20 21.38 -10.44
C GLU A 158 -3.70 20.00 -10.88
N VAL A 159 -4.10 19.14 -9.93
CA VAL A 159 -4.66 17.82 -10.26
C VAL A 159 -6.02 17.93 -10.96
N SER A 160 -6.87 18.89 -10.55
CA SER A 160 -8.15 19.15 -11.20
C SER A 160 -7.97 19.62 -12.64
N ASP A 161 -7.07 20.59 -12.86
CA ASP A 161 -6.83 21.20 -14.17
C ASP A 161 -6.21 20.20 -15.18
N TYR A 162 -5.47 19.19 -14.71
CA TYR A 162 -4.94 18.10 -15.54
C TYR A 162 -5.99 17.05 -15.94
N SER A 163 -7.10 16.99 -15.21
CA SER A 163 -8.16 15.97 -15.38
C SER A 163 -9.37 16.43 -16.22
N SER A 164 -9.42 17.73 -16.53
CA SER A 164 -10.37 18.42 -17.42
C SER A 164 -9.80 18.61 -18.82
#